data_AF-A0A8T4YM98-F1
#
_entry.id   AF-A0A8T4YM98-F1
#
_cell.length_a   1.000
_cell.length_b   1.000
_cell.length_c   1.000
_cell.angle_alpha   90.00
_cell.angle_beta   90.00
_cell.angle_gamma   90.00
#
_symmetry.space_group_name_H-M   'P 1'
#
loop_
_entity.id
_entity.type
_entity.pdbx_description
1 polymer ?
#
loop_
_entity_poly.entity_id
_entity_poly.type
_entity_poly.pdbx_seq_one_letter_code
_entity_poly.pdbx_strand_id
1 'polypeptide(L)'
;MVKCPKCGEDVSTPVKTWSISPRKPEGGAPKFMGIFECPSCKARFRAAVESEARVEETVSIKNMVERIKVIKGELMQTLKNLREKIKTLETERANLMIEIEKLKKAAESRVSALESEVNMLREEVKSLRELLGYTEEKY
;
A
#
# COMPACT_ATOMS: atom_id res chain seq x y z
N MET A 1 -0.40 16.83 -41.54
CA MET A 1 -1.74 16.73 -42.16
C MET A 1 -1.61 17.02 -43.65
N VAL A 2 -2.41 16.38 -44.50
CA VAL A 2 -2.34 16.53 -45.97
C VAL A 2 -3.67 17.00 -46.53
N LYS A 3 -3.64 17.99 -47.44
CA LYS A 3 -4.86 18.56 -48.03
C LYS A 3 -5.42 17.69 -49.15
N CYS A 4 -6.73 17.51 -49.14
CA CYS A 4 -7.44 16.81 -50.20
C CYS A 4 -7.35 17.63 -51.50
N PRO A 5 -6.84 17.06 -52.61
CA PRO A 5 -6.70 17.78 -53.88
C PRO A 5 -8.06 18.11 -54.54
N LYS A 6 -9.16 17.50 -54.09
CA LYS A 6 -10.50 17.69 -54.68
C LYS A 6 -11.34 18.75 -53.96
N CYS A 7 -11.23 18.87 -52.64
CA CYS A 7 -12.07 19.77 -51.85
C CYS A 7 -11.32 20.61 -50.80
N GLY A 8 -10.01 20.43 -50.65
CA GLY A 8 -9.18 21.23 -49.74
C GLY A 8 -9.17 20.76 -48.27
N GLU A 9 -10.02 19.80 -47.89
CA GLU A 9 -10.10 19.25 -46.52
C GLU A 9 -8.76 18.69 -46.03
N ASP A 10 -8.41 18.95 -44.77
CA ASP A 10 -7.21 18.41 -44.13
C ASP A 10 -7.44 16.97 -43.64
N VAL A 11 -6.64 16.02 -44.16
CA VAL A 11 -6.70 14.61 -43.78
C VAL A 11 -5.44 14.24 -42.99
N SER A 12 -5.61 13.67 -41.80
CA SER A 12 -4.49 13.31 -40.90
C SER A 12 -4.02 11.86 -41.06
N THR A 13 -4.94 10.92 -41.21
CA THR A 13 -4.64 9.48 -41.17
C THR A 13 -4.67 8.84 -42.56
N PRO A 14 -3.55 8.22 -43.01
CA PRO A 14 -3.56 7.44 -44.23
C PRO A 14 -4.30 6.10 -44.04
N VAL A 15 -5.03 5.66 -45.06
CA VAL A 15 -5.69 4.35 -45.13
C VAL A 15 -4.68 3.22 -45.31
N LYS A 16 -3.60 3.48 -46.05
CA LYS A 16 -2.52 2.51 -46.27
C LYS A 16 -1.21 3.25 -46.46
N THR A 17 -0.15 2.75 -45.85
CA THR A 17 1.22 3.25 -46.02
C THR A 17 2.13 2.16 -46.56
N TRP A 18 3.14 2.55 -47.34
CA TRP A 18 4.23 1.68 -47.77
C TRP A 18 5.54 2.48 -47.87
N SER A 19 6.66 1.80 -47.71
CA SER A 19 7.99 2.38 -47.91
C SER A 19 8.36 2.40 -49.39
N ILE A 20 8.97 3.49 -49.83
CA ILE A 20 9.58 3.58 -51.16
C ILE A 20 11.09 3.54 -50.99
N SER A 21 11.72 2.47 -51.48
CA SER A 21 13.18 2.38 -51.54
C SER A 21 13.71 3.42 -52.53
N PRO A 22 14.67 4.28 -52.13
CA PRO A 22 15.27 5.23 -53.06
C PRO A 22 16.03 4.48 -54.17
N ARG A 23 15.93 4.98 -55.41
CA ARG A 23 16.62 4.40 -56.58
C ARG A 23 18.15 4.57 -56.55
N LYS A 24 18.71 5.28 -55.56
CA LYS A 24 20.16 5.40 -55.34
C LYS A 24 20.51 5.00 -53.91
N PRO A 25 21.58 4.20 -53.70
CA PRO A 25 21.98 3.71 -52.38
C PRO A 25 22.69 4.78 -51.51
N GLU A 26 22.98 5.97 -52.04
CA GLU A 26 23.66 7.03 -51.29
C GLU A 26 22.66 8.03 -50.70
N GLY A 27 22.31 7.81 -49.42
CA GLY A 27 22.02 8.89 -48.47
C GLY A 27 20.57 9.39 -48.33
N GLY A 28 19.57 8.78 -48.97
CA GLY A 28 18.17 9.17 -48.79
C GLY A 28 17.44 8.31 -47.75
N ALA A 29 16.92 8.90 -46.66
CA ALA A 29 16.02 8.21 -45.74
C ALA A 29 14.82 7.60 -46.50
N PRO A 30 14.31 6.41 -46.08
CA PRO A 30 13.16 5.79 -46.72
C PRO A 30 11.95 6.75 -46.64
N LYS A 31 11.44 7.18 -47.80
CA LYS A 31 10.25 8.02 -47.88
C LYS A 31 9.02 7.12 -47.78
N PHE A 32 8.14 7.41 -46.82
CA PHE A 32 6.86 6.71 -46.72
C PHE A 32 5.82 7.44 -47.57
N MET A 33 5.05 6.67 -48.35
CA MET A 33 3.88 7.16 -49.07
C MET A 33 2.63 6.57 -48.45
N GLY A 34 1.62 7.42 -48.28
CA GLY A 34 0.30 7.05 -47.79
C GLY A 34 -0.76 7.26 -48.86
N ILE A 35 -1.73 6.34 -48.94
CA ILE A 35 -3.03 6.60 -49.58
C ILE A 35 -3.95 7.16 -48.50
N PHE A 36 -4.53 8.32 -48.78
CA PHE A 36 -5.54 8.98 -47.96
C PHE A 36 -6.89 8.89 -48.66
N GLU A 37 -7.96 8.81 -47.87
CA GLU A 37 -9.34 8.91 -48.34
C GLU A 37 -9.98 10.13 -47.67
N CYS A 38 -10.44 11.08 -48.47
CA CYS A 38 -11.06 12.30 -47.94
C CYS A 38 -12.43 11.98 -47.32
N PRO A 39 -12.70 12.36 -46.06
CA PRO A 39 -14.00 12.13 -45.43
C PRO A 39 -15.13 12.90 -46.14
N SER A 40 -14.84 14.12 -46.59
CA SER A 40 -15.84 15.06 -47.16
C SER A 40 -16.26 14.68 -48.59
N CYS A 41 -15.33 14.25 -49.45
CA CYS A 41 -15.61 14.01 -50.87
C CYS A 41 -15.27 12.60 -51.38
N LYS A 42 -14.82 11.70 -50.48
CA LYS A 42 -14.43 10.30 -50.76
C LYS A 42 -13.32 10.12 -51.81
N ALA A 43 -12.64 11.20 -52.20
CA ALA A 43 -11.52 11.12 -53.11
C ALA A 43 -10.34 10.38 -52.45
N ARG A 44 -9.74 9.45 -53.19
CA ARG A 44 -8.52 8.74 -52.79
C ARG A 44 -7.31 9.39 -53.44
N PHE A 45 -6.32 9.77 -52.65
CA PHE A 45 -5.11 10.44 -53.13
C PHE A 45 -3.88 9.95 -52.39
N ARG A 46 -2.70 10.17 -52.99
CA ARG A 46 -1.41 9.76 -52.41
C ARG A 46 -0.66 10.98 -51.91
N ALA A 47 -0.10 10.90 -50.71
CA ALA A 47 0.75 11.96 -50.17
C ALA A 47 1.90 11.35 -49.35
N ALA A 48 3.01 12.09 -49.24
CA ALA A 48 4.13 11.70 -48.40
C ALA A 48 3.69 11.69 -46.93
N VAL A 49 4.08 10.66 -46.20
CA VAL A 49 3.89 10.57 -44.75
C VAL A 49 5.24 10.87 -44.14
N GLU A 50 5.34 11.99 -43.43
CA GLU A 50 6.50 12.26 -42.59
C GLU A 50 6.51 11.19 -41.50
N SER A 51 7.58 10.40 -41.46
CA SER A 51 7.79 9.47 -40.38
C SER A 51 8.17 10.25 -39.14
N GLU A 52 7.19 10.69 -38.36
CA GLU A 52 7.38 10.76 -36.92
C GLU A 52 7.65 9.30 -36.51
N ALA A 53 8.93 8.98 -36.36
CA ALA A 53 9.35 7.74 -35.77
C ALA A 53 8.72 7.68 -34.37
N ARG A 54 7.54 7.06 -34.25
CA ARG A 54 6.97 6.62 -32.98
C ARG A 54 7.91 5.57 -32.39
N VAL A 55 8.97 6.02 -31.77
CA VAL A 55 9.85 5.23 -30.90
C VAL A 55 9.63 5.62 -29.44
N GLU A 56 8.65 6.48 -29.14
CA GLU A 56 8.42 6.97 -27.77
C GLU A 56 7.34 6.22 -26.97
N GLU A 57 6.64 5.25 -27.57
CA GLU A 57 5.59 4.49 -26.85
C GLU A 57 6.02 3.08 -26.44
N THR A 58 7.32 2.77 -26.53
CA THR A 58 7.90 1.65 -25.78
C THR A 58 8.69 2.19 -24.62
N VAL A 59 8.01 2.68 -23.57
CA VAL A 59 8.52 2.44 -22.23
C VAL A 59 8.65 0.92 -22.13
N SER A 60 9.84 0.42 -22.44
CA SER A 60 10.10 -0.99 -22.75
C SER A 60 9.44 -1.86 -21.68
N ILE A 61 8.54 -2.76 -22.08
CA ILE A 61 7.83 -3.68 -21.17
C ILE A 61 8.83 -4.36 -20.21
N LYS A 62 10.05 -4.61 -20.69
CA LYS A 62 11.18 -5.10 -19.91
C LYS A 62 11.48 -4.25 -18.66
N ASN A 63 11.50 -2.93 -18.79
CA ASN A 63 11.75 -2.01 -17.67
C ASN A 63 10.59 -2.03 -16.66
N MET A 64 9.34 -2.13 -17.13
CA MET A 64 8.18 -2.25 -16.24
C MET A 64 8.20 -3.58 -15.47
N VAL A 65 8.54 -4.68 -16.14
CA VAL A 65 8.69 -6.00 -15.52
C VAL A 65 9.77 -5.99 -14.44
N GLU A 66 10.91 -5.33 -14.68
CA GLU A 66 11.98 -5.26 -13.70
C GLU A 66 11.58 -4.44 -12.45
N ARG A 67 10.88 -3.31 -12.64
CA ARG A 67 10.31 -2.54 -11.53
C ARG A 67 9.33 -3.37 -10.69
N ILE A 68 8.47 -4.16 -11.34
CA ILE A 68 7.51 -5.03 -10.64
C ILE A 68 8.25 -6.08 -9.79
N LYS A 69 9.34 -6.67 -10.30
CA LYS A 69 10.14 -7.64 -9.53
C LYS A 69 10.75 -7.01 -8.28
N VAL A 70 11.31 -5.81 -8.41
CA VAL A 70 11.87 -5.07 -7.26
C VAL A 70 10.80 -4.80 -6.21
N ILE A 71 9.65 -4.24 -6.61
CA ILE A 71 8.52 -3.97 -5.72
C ILE A 71 8.05 -5.25 -5.02
N LYS A 72 7.95 -6.35 -5.77
CA LYS A 72 7.56 -7.66 -5.22
C LYS A 72 8.56 -8.13 -4.16
N GLY A 73 9.86 -7.95 -4.39
CA GLY A 73 10.93 -8.28 -3.44
C GLY A 73 10.84 -7.46 -2.15
N GLU A 74 10.70 -6.15 -2.28
CA GLU A 74 10.56 -5.22 -1.15
C GLU A 74 9.31 -5.56 -0.32
N LEU A 75 8.17 -5.79 -0.97
CA LEU A 75 6.93 -6.17 -0.31
C LEU A 75 7.07 -7.49 0.47
N MET A 76 7.74 -8.48 -0.11
CA MET A 76 8.00 -9.76 0.57
C MET A 76 8.87 -9.57 1.81
N GLN A 77 9.88 -8.70 1.74
CA GLN A 77 10.73 -8.39 2.90
C GLN A 77 9.95 -7.64 3.99
N THR A 78 9.14 -6.64 3.62
CA THR A 78 8.28 -5.92 4.57
C THR A 78 7.30 -6.88 5.25
N LEU A 79 6.68 -7.79 4.49
CA LEU A 79 5.75 -8.78 5.01
C LEU A 79 6.44 -9.74 5.99
N LYS A 80 7.67 -10.17 5.70
CA LYS A 80 8.48 -10.99 6.60
C LYS A 80 8.76 -10.25 7.91
N ASN A 81 9.23 -9.01 7.83
CA ASN A 81 9.53 -8.18 9.00
C ASN A 81 8.28 -7.94 9.87
N LEU A 82 7.12 -7.68 9.25
CA LEU A 82 5.86 -7.49 9.97
C LEU A 82 5.41 -8.77 10.68
N ARG A 83 5.53 -9.94 10.03
CA ARG A 83 5.22 -11.23 10.65
C ARG A 83 6.10 -11.51 11.87
N GLU A 84 7.40 -11.21 11.76
CA GLU A 84 8.33 -11.37 12.89
C GLU A 84 7.95 -10.42 14.05
N LYS A 85 7.64 -9.15 13.77
CA LYS A 85 7.17 -8.20 14.79
C LYS A 85 5.87 -8.65 15.47
N ILE A 86 4.90 -9.14 14.69
CA ILE A 86 3.64 -9.68 15.24
C ILE A 86 3.93 -10.83 16.20
N LYS A 87 4.80 -11.78 15.80
CA LYS A 87 5.18 -12.90 16.65
C LYS A 87 5.82 -12.44 17.96
N THR A 88 6.72 -11.45 17.92
CA THR A 88 7.33 -10.88 19.12
C THR A 88 6.26 -10.24 20.03
N LEU A 89 5.38 -9.41 19.47
CA LEU A 89 4.31 -8.75 20.23
C LEU A 89 3.32 -9.76 20.86
N GLU A 90 3.02 -10.85 20.15
CA GLU A 90 2.18 -11.93 20.70
C GLU A 90 2.84 -12.60 21.91
N THR A 91 4.15 -12.83 21.87
CA THR A 91 4.88 -13.39 23.03
C THR A 91 4.96 -12.41 24.19
N GLU A 92 5.23 -11.12 23.93
CA GLU A 92 5.25 -10.08 24.96
C GLU A 92 3.89 -9.94 25.64
N ARG A 93 2.81 -9.93 24.86
CA ARG A 93 1.43 -9.91 25.37
C ARG A 93 1.16 -11.09 26.30
N ALA A 94 1.55 -12.31 25.91
CA ALA A 94 1.35 -13.49 26.73
C ALA A 94 2.11 -13.40 28.07
N ASN A 95 3.35 -12.92 28.04
CA ASN A 95 4.16 -12.73 29.25
C ASN A 95 3.56 -11.67 30.18
N LEU A 96 3.14 -10.53 29.64
CA LEU A 96 2.50 -9.46 30.41
C LEU A 96 1.19 -9.93 31.07
N MET A 97 0.38 -10.73 30.37
CA MET A 97 -0.83 -11.32 30.96
C MET A 97 -0.51 -12.21 32.17
N ILE A 98 0.56 -12.99 32.10
CA ILE A 98 1.02 -13.82 33.23
C ILE A 98 1.47 -12.95 34.41
N GLU A 99 2.18 -11.85 34.14
CA GLU A 99 2.65 -10.93 35.18
C GLU A 99 1.50 -10.21 35.88
N ILE A 100 0.51 -9.72 35.11
CA ILE A 100 -0.71 -9.11 35.66
C ILE A 100 -1.43 -10.09 36.60
N GLU A 101 -1.59 -11.35 36.19
CA GLU A 101 -2.27 -12.36 37.00
C GLU A 101 -1.51 -12.67 38.29
N LYS A 102 -0.17 -12.70 38.24
CA LYS A 102 0.67 -12.88 39.45
C LYS A 102 0.51 -11.69 40.40
N LEU A 103 0.59 -10.47 39.89
CA LEU A 103 0.44 -9.26 40.69
C LEU A 103 -0.95 -9.16 41.32
N LYS A 104 -1.99 -9.52 40.57
CA LYS A 104 -3.36 -9.59 41.08
C LYS A 104 -3.49 -10.57 42.24
N LYS A 105 -3.01 -11.81 42.09
CA LYS A 105 -3.02 -12.81 43.18
C LYS A 105 -2.25 -12.36 44.41
N ALA A 106 -1.11 -11.70 44.23
CA ALA A 106 -0.32 -11.16 45.33
C ALA A 106 -1.03 -10.00 46.05
N ALA A 107 -1.77 -9.17 45.31
CA ALA A 107 -2.58 -8.11 45.90
C ALA A 107 -3.78 -8.69 46.67
N GLU A 108 -4.50 -9.64 46.08
CA GLU A 108 -5.64 -10.31 46.71
C GLU A 108 -5.25 -11.02 48.02
N SER A 109 -4.11 -11.74 48.03
CA SER A 109 -3.64 -12.40 49.24
C SER A 109 -3.25 -11.41 50.34
N ARG A 110 -2.63 -10.28 49.98
CA ARG A 110 -2.31 -9.20 50.94
C ARG A 110 -3.56 -8.54 51.50
N VAL A 111 -4.57 -8.28 50.67
CA VAL A 111 -5.84 -7.72 51.13
C VAL A 111 -6.50 -8.68 52.12
N SER A 112 -6.60 -9.97 51.78
CA SER A 112 -7.19 -10.97 52.66
C SER A 112 -6.44 -11.10 54.00
N ALA A 113 -5.09 -11.05 54.00
CA ALA A 113 -4.30 -11.06 55.22
C ALA A 113 -4.58 -9.82 56.09
N LEU A 114 -4.55 -8.61 55.50
CA LEU A 114 -4.81 -7.37 56.22
C LEU A 114 -6.24 -7.29 56.75
N GLU A 115 -7.23 -7.75 55.98
CA GLU A 115 -8.62 -7.84 56.45
C GLU A 115 -8.75 -8.74 57.68
N SER A 116 -8.04 -9.87 57.69
CA SER A 116 -8.01 -10.78 58.84
C SER A 116 -7.36 -10.15 60.07
N GLU A 117 -6.24 -9.44 59.90
CA GLU A 117 -5.57 -8.72 60.98
C GLU A 117 -6.45 -7.60 61.55
N VAL A 118 -7.08 -6.79 60.69
CA VAL A 118 -8.02 -5.75 61.11
C VAL A 118 -9.19 -6.34 61.88
N ASN A 119 -9.70 -7.49 61.45
CA ASN A 119 -10.79 -8.15 62.16
C ASN A 119 -10.36 -8.64 63.56
N MET A 120 -9.18 -9.26 63.67
CA MET A 120 -8.62 -9.66 64.97
C MET A 120 -8.42 -8.46 65.90
N LEU A 121 -7.81 -7.38 65.40
CA LEU A 121 -7.61 -6.15 66.17
C LEU A 121 -8.92 -5.52 66.62
N ARG A 122 -9.97 -5.55 65.79
CA ARG A 122 -11.31 -5.06 66.18
C ARG A 122 -11.89 -5.87 67.34
N GLU A 123 -11.76 -7.19 67.31
CA GLU A 123 -12.24 -8.06 68.40
C GLU A 123 -11.40 -7.91 69.68
N GLU A 124 -10.09 -7.73 69.57
CA GLU A 124 -9.21 -7.42 70.71
C GLU A 124 -9.59 -6.08 71.36
N VAL A 125 -9.78 -5.03 70.55
CA VAL A 125 -10.22 -3.70 71.04
C VAL A 125 -11.57 -3.81 71.75
N LYS A 126 -12.51 -4.59 71.21
CA LYS A 126 -13.81 -4.83 71.83
C LYS A 126 -13.67 -5.55 73.17
N SER A 127 -12.87 -6.61 73.23
CA SER A 127 -12.61 -7.39 74.45
C SER A 127 -11.95 -6.54 75.55
N LEU A 128 -10.97 -5.72 75.18
CA LEU A 128 -10.31 -4.79 76.12
C LEU A 128 -11.28 -3.71 76.63
N ARG A 129 -12.14 -3.19 75.76
CA ARG A 129 -13.17 -2.21 76.12
C ARG A 129 -14.16 -2.79 77.14
N GLU A 130 -14.63 -4.01 76.91
CA GLU A 130 -15.51 -4.74 77.84
C GLU A 130 -14.83 -4.96 79.19
N LEU A 131 -13.55 -5.38 79.21
CA LEU A 131 -12.79 -5.62 80.44
C LEU A 131 -12.56 -4.34 81.26
N LEU A 132 -12.39 -3.20 80.59
CA LEU A 132 -12.19 -1.90 81.23
C LEU A 132 -13.50 -1.18 81.60
N GLY A 133 -14.67 -1.73 81.24
CA GLY A 133 -15.97 -1.15 81.57
C GLY A 133 -16.34 0.12 80.79
N TYR A 134 -15.67 0.40 79.67
CA TYR A 134 -16.02 1.53 78.79
C TYR A 134 -17.23 1.16 77.93
N THR A 135 -18.41 1.67 78.25
CA THR A 135 -19.58 1.59 77.36
C THR A 135 -19.42 2.58 76.20
N GLU A 136 -19.83 2.19 75.00
CA GLU A 136 -19.79 3.10 73.84
C GLU A 136 -20.63 4.34 74.13
N GLU A 137 -19.98 5.51 74.27
CA GLU A 137 -20.66 6.78 74.10
C GLU A 137 -21.13 6.85 72.64
N LYS A 138 -22.42 6.62 72.42
CA LYS A 138 -23.08 6.88 71.14
C LYS A 138 -23.03 8.38 70.87
N TYR A 139 -22.16 8.80 69.96
CA TYR A 139 -22.23 10.12 69.31
C TYR A 139 -22.97 10.00 67.98
#